data_AF-A0A8S3JTL2-F1
#
_entry.id   AF-A0A8S3JTL2-F1
#
_cell.length_a   1.000
_cell.length_b   1.000
_cell.length_c   1.000
_cell.angle_alpha   90.00
_cell.angle_beta   90.00
_cell.angle_gamma   90.00
#
_symmetry.space_group_name_H-M   'P 1'
#
loop_
_entity.id
_entity.type
_entity.pdbx_description
1 polymer ?
#
loop_
_entity_poly.entity_id
_entity_poly.type
_entity_poly.pdbx_seq_one_letter_code
_entity_poly.pdbx_strand_id
1 'polypeptide(L)'
;MVLENFNFTIPCGKTVALVGPSGSGKSTLCSLLVRFYDPINGQITIDGKDIRKFNATWLRSNVIGMINQEPTLFSTTIMENIRFGKPDATDAEVMEAAKLAMAHDFIQLFPDGYRTVVGERGVTVS
;
A
#
# COMPACT_ATOMS: atom_id res chain seq x y z
N MET A 1 22.48 10.24 8.48
CA MET A 1 21.58 9.31 9.21
C MET A 1 20.22 10.01 9.29
N VAL A 2 19.10 9.34 8.99
CA VAL A 2 17.78 10.01 8.88
C VAL A 2 16.90 9.81 10.13
N LEU A 3 17.01 8.66 10.79
CA LEU A 3 16.34 8.34 12.05
C LEU A 3 17.39 7.93 13.08
N GLU A 4 17.35 8.55 14.27
CA GLU A 4 18.29 8.31 15.37
C GLU A 4 17.51 8.09 16.67
N ASN A 5 17.86 7.04 17.42
CA ASN A 5 17.23 6.66 18.70
C ASN A 5 15.68 6.65 18.68
N PHE A 6 15.10 6.27 17.54
CA PHE A 6 13.65 6.24 17.35
C PHE A 6 13.05 4.99 17.99
N ASN A 7 12.15 5.16 18.96
CA ASN A 7 11.50 4.07 19.68
C ASN A 7 10.01 4.42 19.90
N PHE A 8 9.14 3.51 19.46
CA PHE A 8 7.70 3.60 19.70
C PHE A 8 7.06 2.21 19.53
N THR A 9 5.81 2.07 19.95
CA THR A 9 5.01 0.86 19.78
C THR A 9 3.61 1.24 19.35
N ILE A 10 3.09 0.57 18.32
CA ILE A 10 1.70 0.71 17.87
C ILE A 10 0.89 -0.45 18.46
N PRO A 11 -0.08 -0.21 19.34
CA PRO A 11 -0.95 -1.27 19.84
C PRO A 11 -1.87 -1.81 18.73
N CYS A 12 -2.22 -3.09 18.81
CA CYS A 12 -3.15 -3.71 17.87
C CYS A 12 -4.49 -2.95 17.81
N GLY A 13 -5.01 -2.76 16.61
CA GLY A 13 -6.31 -2.09 16.37
C GLY A 13 -6.31 -0.58 16.63
N LYS A 14 -5.15 0.05 16.83
CA LYS A 14 -5.04 1.50 17.02
C LYS A 14 -4.52 2.20 15.78
N THR A 15 -5.14 3.33 15.47
CA THR A 15 -4.64 4.28 14.47
C THR A 15 -3.66 5.24 15.12
N VAL A 16 -2.46 5.35 14.57
CA VAL A 16 -1.40 6.26 15.04
C VAL A 16 -1.06 7.25 13.94
N ALA A 17 -1.00 8.52 14.29
CA ALA A 17 -0.57 9.59 13.38
C ALA A 17 0.89 9.95 13.64
N LEU A 18 1.71 9.94 12.58
CA LEU A 18 3.09 10.42 12.61
C LEU A 18 3.17 11.82 11.98
N VAL A 19 3.47 12.83 12.79
CA VAL A 19 3.48 14.24 12.38
C VAL A 19 4.89 14.81 12.48
N GLY A 20 5.28 15.64 11.51
CA GLY A 20 6.57 16.33 11.51
C GLY A 20 6.82 17.07 10.19
N PRO A 21 7.79 18.00 10.16
CA PRO A 21 8.11 18.79 8.96
C PRO A 21 8.60 17.93 7.79
N SER A 22 8.65 18.47 6.58
CA SER A 22 9.30 17.77 5.46
C SER A 22 10.75 17.41 5.82
N GLY A 23 11.23 16.23 5.40
CA GLY A 23 12.57 15.74 5.74
C GLY A 23 12.75 15.11 7.13
N SER A 24 11.73 15.12 8.00
CA SER A 24 11.79 14.50 9.35
C SER A 24 11.89 12.96 9.38
N GLY A 25 12.00 12.29 8.23
CA GLY A 25 12.14 10.84 8.16
C GLY A 25 10.84 10.03 8.17
N LYS A 26 9.66 10.66 8.04
CA LYS A 26 8.36 9.95 7.97
C LYS A 26 8.31 8.89 6.86
N SER A 27 8.68 9.28 5.64
CA SER A 27 8.73 8.34 4.51
C SER A 27 9.80 7.26 4.70
N THR A 28 10.92 7.61 5.36
CA THR A 28 11.97 6.64 5.72
C THR A 28 11.44 5.58 6.68
N LEU A 29 10.61 5.96 7.66
CA LEU A 29 9.96 4.99 8.54
C LEU A 29 9.06 4.03 7.76
N CYS A 30 8.23 4.53 6.85
CA CYS A 30 7.39 3.68 5.99
C CYS A 30 8.24 2.68 5.20
N SER A 31 9.34 3.13 4.58
CA SER A 31 10.26 2.26 3.82
C SER A 31 10.93 1.19 4.66
N LEU A 32 11.22 1.47 5.93
CA LEU A 32 11.74 0.48 6.88
C LEU A 32 10.66 -0.55 7.26
N LEU A 33 9.42 -0.13 7.50
CA LEU A 33 8.30 -1.02 7.85
C LEU A 33 8.00 -2.03 6.74
N VAL A 34 7.98 -1.59 5.47
CA VAL A 34 7.79 -2.48 4.30
C VAL A 34 9.07 -3.19 3.86
N ARG A 35 10.16 -3.03 4.62
CA ARG A 35 11.45 -3.66 4.41
C ARG A 35 12.04 -3.41 3.02
N PHE A 36 11.92 -2.18 2.52
CA PHE A 36 12.74 -1.71 1.40
C PHE A 36 14.19 -1.44 1.85
N TYR A 37 14.36 -1.13 3.14
CA TYR A 37 15.66 -1.04 3.80
C TYR A 37 15.57 -1.75 5.16
N ASP A 38 16.72 -2.22 5.64
CA ASP A 38 16.87 -2.69 7.01
C ASP A 38 17.46 -1.58 7.89
N PRO A 39 17.12 -1.53 9.19
CA PRO A 39 17.73 -0.57 10.10
C PRO A 39 19.22 -0.87 10.28
N ILE A 40 20.04 0.17 10.29
CA ILE A 40 21.50 0.06 10.56
C ILE A 40 21.73 -0.48 11.97
N ASN A 41 20.96 0.00 12.95
CA ASN A 41 21.00 -0.40 14.35
C ASN A 41 19.59 -0.60 14.90
N GLY A 42 19.43 -1.51 15.86
CA GLY A 42 18.14 -1.84 16.47
C GLY A 42 17.34 -2.88 15.66
N GLN A 43 16.04 -2.91 15.91
CA GLN A 43 15.13 -3.87 15.29
C GLN A 43 13.71 -3.30 15.17
N ILE A 44 12.96 -3.80 14.20
CA ILE A 44 11.53 -3.57 14.05
C ILE A 44 10.85 -4.92 14.21
N THR A 45 9.82 -4.98 15.04
CA THR A 45 9.11 -6.23 15.34
C THR A 45 7.63 -6.10 15.06
N ILE A 46 7.04 -7.16 14.52
CA ILE A 46 5.59 -7.37 14.43
C ILE A 46 5.27 -8.58 15.32
N ASP A 47 4.36 -8.42 16.28
CA ASP A 47 4.02 -9.43 17.29
C ASP A 47 5.25 -10.00 18.00
N GLY A 48 6.22 -9.13 18.32
CA GLY A 48 7.48 -9.49 18.99
C GLY A 48 8.50 -10.21 18.10
N LYS A 49 8.17 -10.53 16.84
CA LYS A 49 9.08 -11.15 15.88
C LYS A 49 9.71 -10.09 14.97
N ASP A 50 11.04 -10.11 14.87
CA ASP A 50 11.78 -9.22 13.98
C ASP A 50 11.34 -9.38 12.52
N ILE A 51 11.05 -8.27 11.84
CA ILE A 51 10.58 -8.24 10.44
C ILE A 51 11.59 -8.86 9.46
N ARG A 52 12.87 -8.90 9.81
CA ARG A 52 13.94 -9.53 9.02
C ARG A 52 13.82 -11.05 8.99
N LYS A 53 13.11 -11.66 9.94
CA LYS A 53 12.85 -13.11 10.00
C LYS A 53 11.69 -13.57 9.12
N PHE A 54 11.00 -12.67 8.45
CA PHE A 54 9.93 -13.00 7.50
C PHE A 54 10.48 -13.03 6.07
N ASN A 55 9.78 -13.71 5.17
CA ASN A 55 10.01 -13.50 3.74
C ASN A 55 9.46 -12.11 3.35
N ALA A 56 10.22 -11.31 2.58
CA ALA A 56 9.82 -9.94 2.24
C ALA A 56 8.52 -9.90 1.41
N THR A 57 8.38 -10.81 0.44
CA THR A 57 7.18 -10.92 -0.37
C THR A 57 5.98 -11.29 0.49
N TRP A 58 6.13 -12.29 1.36
CA TRP A 58 5.04 -12.67 2.27
C TRP A 58 4.61 -11.52 3.19
N LEU A 59 5.57 -10.78 3.75
CA LEU A 59 5.30 -9.63 4.62
C LEU A 59 4.46 -8.56 3.90
N ARG A 60 4.85 -8.21 2.67
CA ARG A 60 4.16 -7.19 1.86
C ARG A 60 2.82 -7.66 1.30
N SER A 61 2.66 -8.95 1.03
CA SER A 61 1.40 -9.49 0.47
C SER A 61 0.36 -9.83 1.53
N ASN A 62 0.76 -10.13 2.77
CA ASN A 62 -0.16 -10.69 3.77
C ASN A 62 -0.30 -9.86 5.04
N VAL A 63 0.68 -9.02 5.38
CA VAL A 63 0.71 -8.32 6.67
C VAL A 63 0.58 -6.82 6.51
N ILE A 64 1.28 -6.23 5.54
CA ILE A 64 1.37 -4.78 5.40
C ILE A 64 0.74 -4.32 4.09
N GLY A 65 -0.38 -3.60 4.20
CA GLY A 65 -0.89 -2.76 3.12
C GLY A 65 -0.24 -1.37 3.14
N MET A 66 0.16 -0.87 1.97
CA MET A 66 0.75 0.47 1.83
C MET A 66 0.00 1.26 0.76
N ILE A 67 -0.35 2.50 1.10
CA ILE A 67 -0.94 3.48 0.18
C ILE A 67 0.09 4.61 0.02
N ASN A 68 0.53 4.83 -1.21
CA ASN A 68 1.48 5.90 -1.54
C ASN A 68 0.77 7.25 -1.65
N GLN A 69 1.52 8.34 -1.42
CA GLN A 69 1.01 9.70 -1.62
C GLN A 69 0.56 9.94 -3.07
N GLU A 70 1.33 9.42 -4.02
CA GLU A 70 0.99 9.38 -5.44
C GLU A 70 0.65 7.94 -5.83
N PRO A 71 -0.61 7.64 -6.23
CA PRO A 71 -0.96 6.31 -6.68
C PRO A 71 -0.28 5.99 -8.01
N THR A 72 0.16 4.75 -8.17
CA THR A 72 0.69 4.25 -9.44
C THR A 72 -0.34 3.34 -10.09
N LEU A 73 -0.69 3.64 -11.34
CA LEU A 73 -1.52 2.77 -12.17
C LEU A 73 -0.66 2.15 -13.27
N PHE A 74 -0.86 0.86 -13.51
CA PHE A 74 -0.28 0.15 -14.64
C PHE A 74 -1.13 0.38 -15.89
N SER A 75 -0.48 0.41 -17.05
CA SER A 75 -1.12 0.55 -18.39
C SER A 75 -1.96 -0.67 -18.77
N THR A 76 -3.04 -0.90 -18.05
CA THR A 76 -3.98 -2.00 -18.21
C THR A 76 -5.39 -1.60 -17.73
N THR A 77 -6.35 -2.52 -17.76
CA THR A 77 -7.73 -2.28 -17.32
C THR A 77 -7.82 -1.90 -15.84
N ILE A 78 -8.87 -1.18 -15.45
CA ILE A 78 -9.19 -0.89 -14.04
C ILE A 78 -9.33 -2.21 -13.25
N MET A 79 -9.98 -3.22 -13.84
CA MET A 79 -10.10 -4.56 -13.26
C MET A 79 -8.73 -5.15 -12.88
N GLU A 80 -7.77 -5.10 -13.80
CA GLU A 80 -6.43 -5.66 -13.58
C GLU A 80 -5.61 -4.83 -12.60
N ASN A 81 -5.74 -3.50 -12.62
CA ASN A 81 -5.10 -2.63 -11.64
C ASN A 81 -5.54 -2.94 -10.20
N ILE A 82 -6.83 -3.20 -9.97
CA ILE A 82 -7.33 -3.56 -8.64
C ILE A 82 -6.92 -5.00 -8.28
N ARG A 83 -7.03 -5.93 -9.24
CA ARG A 83 -6.63 -7.34 -9.04
C ARG A 83 -5.15 -7.51 -8.74
N PHE A 84 -4.31 -6.53 -9.07
CA PHE A 84 -2.89 -6.54 -8.74
C PHE A 84 -2.64 -6.79 -7.24
N GLY A 85 -3.52 -6.33 -6.34
CA GLY A 85 -3.39 -6.58 -4.89
C GLY A 85 -3.65 -8.04 -4.47
N LYS A 86 -4.40 -8.81 -5.28
CA LYS A 86 -4.73 -10.21 -5.06
C LYS A 86 -4.94 -10.91 -6.42
N PRO A 87 -3.87 -11.45 -7.05
CA PRO A 87 -3.92 -11.97 -8.42
C PRO A 87 -4.94 -13.09 -8.68
N ASP A 88 -5.26 -13.85 -7.63
CA ASP A 88 -6.23 -14.95 -7.63
C ASP A 88 -7.67 -14.49 -7.32
N ALA A 89 -7.91 -13.19 -7.11
CA ALA A 89 -9.24 -12.66 -6.89
C ALA A 89 -10.12 -12.85 -8.12
N THR A 90 -11.36 -13.26 -7.88
CA THR A 90 -12.43 -13.30 -8.88
C THR A 90 -12.91 -11.88 -9.25
N ASP A 91 -13.55 -11.74 -10.41
CA ASP A 91 -14.15 -10.46 -10.83
C ASP A 91 -15.12 -9.91 -9.78
N ALA A 92 -15.87 -10.80 -9.11
CA ALA A 92 -16.80 -10.42 -8.06
C ALA A 92 -16.08 -9.84 -6.82
N GLU A 93 -14.99 -10.46 -6.38
CA GLU A 93 -14.17 -9.93 -5.27
C GLU A 93 -13.55 -8.57 -5.62
N VAL A 94 -13.12 -8.38 -6.87
CA VAL A 94 -12.57 -7.10 -7.34
C VAL A 94 -13.64 -6.00 -7.34
N MET A 95 -14.83 -6.30 -7.85
CA MET A 95 -15.94 -5.34 -7.84
C MET A 95 -16.39 -5.02 -6.40
N GLU A 96 -16.40 -6.00 -5.51
CA GLU A 96 -16.74 -5.78 -4.10
C GLU A 96 -15.69 -4.90 -3.41
N ALA A 97 -14.40 -5.16 -3.61
CA ALA A 97 -13.33 -4.30 -3.10
C ALA A 97 -13.48 -2.85 -3.59
N ALA A 98 -13.82 -2.66 -4.86
CA ALA A 98 -14.09 -1.34 -5.42
C ALA A 98 -15.33 -0.67 -4.80
N LYS A 99 -16.40 -1.41 -4.47
CA LYS A 99 -17.57 -0.85 -3.76
C LYS A 99 -17.20 -0.40 -2.35
N LEU A 100 -16.46 -1.23 -1.61
CA LEU A 100 -15.97 -0.90 -0.27
C LEU A 100 -15.05 0.32 -0.27
N ALA A 101 -14.31 0.54 -1.37
CA ALA A 101 -13.48 1.73 -1.58
C ALA A 101 -14.25 2.93 -2.16
N MET A 102 -15.58 2.85 -2.31
CA MET A 102 -16.43 3.87 -2.96
C MET A 102 -16.00 4.20 -4.40
N ALA A 103 -15.34 3.25 -5.07
CA ALA A 103 -14.82 3.37 -6.41
C ALA A 103 -15.77 2.85 -7.49
N HIS A 104 -16.67 1.92 -7.14
CA HIS A 104 -17.54 1.25 -8.10
C HIS A 104 -18.35 2.22 -8.95
N ASP A 105 -19.01 3.18 -8.32
CA ASP A 105 -19.93 4.09 -9.01
C ASP A 105 -19.20 4.96 -10.04
N PHE A 106 -18.01 5.48 -9.72
CA PHE A 106 -17.23 6.25 -10.70
C PHE A 106 -16.69 5.36 -11.81
N ILE A 107 -16.29 4.12 -11.50
CA ILE A 107 -15.79 3.18 -12.52
C ILE A 107 -16.90 2.88 -13.54
N GLN A 108 -18.15 2.75 -13.10
CA GLN A 108 -19.30 2.51 -13.97
C GLN A 108 -19.62 3.70 -14.91
N LEU A 109 -19.11 4.90 -14.64
CA LEU A 109 -19.31 6.06 -15.52
C LEU A 109 -18.43 6.01 -16.78
N PHE A 110 -17.36 5.21 -16.78
CA PHE A 110 -16.57 5.03 -18.00
C PHE A 110 -17.33 4.19 -19.04
N PRO A 111 -17.15 4.48 -20.36
CA PRO A 111 -17.82 3.73 -21.43
C PRO A 111 -17.59 2.20 -21.36
N ASP A 112 -16.40 1.78 -20.94
CA ASP A 112 -16.02 0.37 -20.82
C ASP A 112 -16.02 -0.14 -19.36
N GLY A 113 -16.47 0.67 -18.41
CA GLY A 113 -16.50 0.33 -16.99
C GLY A 113 -15.15 -0.19 -16.48
N TYR A 114 -15.16 -1.36 -15.85
CA TYR A 114 -13.94 -2.02 -15.35
C TYR A 114 -12.95 -2.44 -16.46
N ARG A 115 -13.37 -2.51 -17.72
CA ARG A 115 -12.50 -2.82 -18.86
C ARG A 115 -11.80 -1.58 -19.42
N THR A 116 -12.13 -0.39 -18.92
CA THR A 116 -11.41 0.84 -19.29
C THR A 116 -9.94 0.71 -18.94
N VAL A 117 -9.08 0.98 -19.92
CA VAL A 117 -7.62 0.97 -19.77
C VAL A 117 -7.17 2.31 -19.17
N VAL A 118 -6.40 2.24 -18.08
CA VAL A 118 -5.82 3.40 -17.36
C VAL A 118 -4.30 3.29 -17.33
N GLY A 119 -3.56 4.39 -17.14
CA GLY A 119 -2.09 4.39 -17.09
C GLY A 119 -1.45 5.59 -17.81
N GLU A 120 -0.10 5.61 -17.85
CA GLU A 120 0.78 6.77 -18.12
C GLU A 120 0.52 7.56 -19.42
N ARG A 121 -0.36 7.09 -20.32
CA ARG A 121 -0.72 7.77 -21.57
C ARG A 121 -2.19 7.62 -22.00
N GLY A 122 -3.15 7.43 -21.08
CA GLY A 122 -4.52 7.07 -21.49
C GLY A 122 -5.69 7.77 -20.81
N VAL A 123 -5.69 7.99 -19.50
CA VAL A 123 -6.81 8.64 -18.79
C VAL A 123 -6.28 9.24 -17.49
N THR A 124 -6.44 10.55 -17.29
CA THR A 124 -6.29 11.18 -15.97
C THR A 124 -7.52 10.81 -15.16
N VAL A 125 -7.40 9.90 -14.19
CA VAL A 125 -8.48 9.62 -13.25
C VAL A 125 -8.45 10.77 -12.23
N SER A 126 -9.43 11.68 -12.31
CA SER A 126 -9.63 12.81 -11.39
C SER A 126 -11.02 12.73 -10.80
#